data_AF-A0A0N6YWR7-F1
#
_entry.id   AF-A0A0N6YWR7-F1
#
_cell.length_a   1.000
_cell.length_b   1.000
_cell.length_c   1.000
_cell.angle_alpha   90.00
_cell.angle_beta   90.00
_cell.angle_gamma   90.00
#
_symmetry.space_group_name_H-M   'P 1'
#
loop_
_entity.id
_entity.type
_entity.pdbx_description
1 polymer ?
#
loop_
_entity_poly.entity_id
_entity_poly.type
_entity_poly.pdbx_seq_one_letter_code
_entity_poly.pdbx_strand_id
1 'polypeptide(L)'
;DRDVKIKKKGKIYSLNEGYAQHFYPDVTEYLQKKKYPEDGSAPYGSRYVGSMVADVHRTLVYGGIFLYPANVKSPKGKLRLLYECNPMAFIMEQAGGMATTGTMNVLDIKPTSIHERVPVVLGSPDDVQEYLSICKKHKK
;
A
#
# COMPACT_ATOMS: atom_id res chain seq x y z
N ASP A 1 -22.42 15.89 6.12
CA ASP A 1 -22.62 14.80 7.09
C ASP A 1 -21.73 13.56 7.01
N ARG A 2 -20.94 13.31 5.95
CA ARG A 2 -19.84 12.32 6.07
C ARG A 2 -18.55 12.83 5.44
N ASP A 3 -17.81 13.62 6.21
CA ASP A 3 -16.38 13.84 5.99
C ASP A 3 -15.63 12.56 6.40
N VAL A 4 -15.55 11.60 5.48
CA VAL A 4 -14.98 10.28 5.75
C VAL A 4 -13.50 10.43 6.09
N LYS A 5 -13.11 9.92 7.27
CA LYS A 5 -11.71 9.83 7.68
C LYS A 5 -11.31 8.37 7.88
N ILE A 6 -10.14 8.01 7.36
CA ILE A 6 -9.56 6.69 7.58
C ILE A 6 -9.01 6.60 9.02
N LYS A 7 -8.99 5.38 9.58
CA LYS A 7 -8.33 5.12 10.87
C LYS A 7 -6.83 5.29 10.75
N LYS A 8 -6.17 5.75 11.82
CA LYS A 8 -4.71 5.90 11.89
C LYS A 8 -3.96 4.58 11.68
N LYS A 9 -4.49 3.49 12.25
CA LYS A 9 -3.97 2.11 12.13
C LYS A 9 -5.13 1.13 11.94
N GLY A 10 -4.96 0.15 11.06
CA GLY A 10 -5.92 -0.91 10.81
C GLY A 10 -5.51 -2.26 11.39
N LYS A 11 -6.19 -3.31 10.90
CA LYS A 11 -5.93 -4.72 11.24
C LYS A 11 -5.99 -5.64 10.02
N ILE A 12 -5.87 -5.05 8.82
CA ILE A 12 -5.99 -5.74 7.54
C ILE A 12 -4.82 -5.32 6.65
N TYR A 13 -4.16 -6.30 6.02
CA TYR A 13 -3.31 -6.06 4.87
C TYR A 13 -3.94 -6.67 3.61
N SER A 14 -3.70 -6.02 2.48
CA SER A 14 -4.27 -6.42 1.19
C SER A 14 -3.21 -6.41 0.10
N LEU A 15 -2.83 -7.59 -0.38
CA LEU A 15 -1.83 -7.79 -1.43
C LEU A 15 -1.99 -9.20 -2.04
N ASN A 16 -1.58 -9.36 -3.31
CA ASN A 16 -1.52 -10.65 -3.97
C ASN A 16 -0.26 -11.44 -3.54
N GLU A 17 -0.40 -12.34 -2.56
CA GLU A 17 0.72 -13.18 -2.10
C GLU A 17 1.19 -14.23 -3.11
N GLY A 18 0.47 -14.44 -4.23
CA GLY A 18 0.96 -15.27 -5.33
C GLY A 18 2.26 -14.74 -5.97
N TYR A 19 2.63 -13.48 -5.70
CA TYR A 19 3.91 -12.90 -6.11
C TYR A 19 5.03 -13.10 -5.07
N ALA A 20 4.84 -13.90 -4.01
CA ALA A 20 5.81 -14.08 -2.92
C ALA A 20 7.26 -14.35 -3.38
N GLN A 21 7.43 -15.24 -4.35
CA GLN A 21 8.74 -15.57 -4.95
C GLN A 21 9.43 -14.40 -5.68
N HIS A 22 8.72 -13.29 -5.92
CA HIS A 22 9.22 -12.13 -6.65
C HIS A 22 9.28 -10.86 -5.79
N PHE A 23 8.84 -10.93 -4.53
CA PHE A 23 8.89 -9.77 -3.64
C PHE A 23 10.31 -9.37 -3.32
N TYR A 24 10.51 -8.06 -3.23
CA TYR A 24 11.72 -7.52 -2.63
C TYR A 24 11.71 -7.76 -1.12
N PRO A 25 12.89 -7.75 -0.45
CA PRO A 25 13.02 -8.07 0.97
C PRO A 25 12.15 -7.21 1.90
N ASP A 26 11.90 -5.96 1.54
CA ASP A 26 11.08 -5.03 2.30
C ASP A 26 9.60 -5.46 2.39
N VAL A 27 9.02 -5.89 1.27
CA VAL A 27 7.66 -6.43 1.22
C VAL A 27 7.57 -7.73 2.03
N THR A 28 8.56 -8.61 1.88
CA THR A 28 8.63 -9.87 2.63
C THR A 28 8.71 -9.63 4.14
N GLU A 29 9.58 -8.71 4.60
CA GLU A 29 9.69 -8.36 6.03
C GLU A 29 8.37 -7.77 6.56
N TYR A 30 7.73 -6.86 5.81
CA TYR A 30 6.46 -6.27 6.24
C TYR A 30 5.37 -7.34 6.41
N LEU A 31 5.22 -8.26 5.45
CA LEU A 31 4.25 -9.35 5.53
C LEU A 31 4.54 -10.32 6.69
N GLN A 32 5.81 -10.63 6.95
CA GLN A 32 6.19 -11.45 8.11
C GLN A 32 5.76 -10.78 9.41
N LYS A 33 6.02 -9.47 9.58
CA LYS A 33 5.57 -8.71 10.76
C LYS A 33 4.05 -8.65 10.91
N LYS A 34 3.30 -8.61 9.80
CA LYS A 34 1.82 -8.63 9.87
C LYS A 34 1.28 -10.01 10.26
N LYS A 35 1.97 -11.11 9.91
CA LYS A 35 1.56 -12.48 10.19
C LYS A 35 2.02 -12.99 11.55
N TYR A 36 3.22 -12.57 11.98
CA TYR A 36 3.89 -13.01 13.20
C TYR A 36 4.34 -11.78 13.99
N PRO A 37 3.41 -11.00 14.55
CA PRO A 37 3.76 -9.85 15.38
C PRO A 37 4.53 -10.30 16.64
N GLU A 38 5.65 -9.64 16.91
CA GLU A 38 6.52 -9.93 18.06
C GLU A 38 6.14 -9.11 19.31
N ASP A 39 5.26 -8.10 19.17
CA ASP A 39 4.81 -7.22 20.24
C ASP A 39 3.62 -7.78 21.04
N GLY A 40 3.25 -9.05 20.80
CA GLY A 40 2.11 -9.72 21.42
C GLY A 40 0.74 -9.30 20.86
N SER A 41 0.68 -8.43 19.85
CA SER A 41 -0.56 -8.08 19.17
C SER A 41 -1.11 -9.24 18.33
N ALA A 42 -2.40 -9.19 17.97
CA ALA A 42 -2.97 -10.19 17.09
C ALA A 42 -2.48 -10.00 15.63
N PRO A 43 -2.23 -11.09 14.88
CA PRO A 43 -1.93 -11.00 13.45
C PRO A 43 -3.00 -10.23 12.67
N TYR A 44 -2.59 -9.55 11.60
CA TYR A 44 -3.53 -8.87 10.72
C TYR A 44 -4.31 -9.88 9.88
N GLY A 45 -5.57 -9.58 9.59
CA GLY A 45 -6.35 -10.34 8.62
C GLY A 45 -5.86 -10.06 7.19
N SER A 46 -5.73 -11.12 6.39
CA SER A 46 -5.48 -10.97 4.94
C SER A 46 -6.81 -10.78 4.20
N ARG A 47 -6.88 -9.79 3.31
CA ARG A 47 -8.00 -9.62 2.37
C ARG A 47 -7.47 -9.19 1.02
N TYR A 48 -7.79 -9.91 -0.04
CA TYR A 48 -7.42 -9.50 -1.39
C TYR A 48 -8.55 -9.90 -2.34
N VAL A 49 -9.35 -8.91 -2.75
CA VAL A 49 -10.45 -9.13 -3.70
C VAL A 49 -9.90 -9.28 -5.12
N GLY A 50 -8.79 -8.61 -5.43
CA GLY A 50 -8.19 -8.62 -6.78
C GLY A 50 -8.76 -7.53 -7.70
N SER A 51 -9.63 -6.68 -7.17
CA SER A 51 -10.10 -5.45 -7.81
C SER A 51 -9.67 -4.26 -6.95
N MET A 52 -8.84 -3.39 -7.52
CA MET A 52 -8.27 -2.23 -6.81
C MET A 52 -9.36 -1.40 -6.13
N VAL A 53 -10.46 -1.12 -6.84
CA VAL A 53 -11.56 -0.30 -6.29
C VAL A 53 -12.14 -0.93 -5.02
N ALA A 54 -12.41 -2.24 -5.04
CA ALA A 54 -12.99 -2.93 -3.89
C ALA A 54 -12.01 -2.99 -2.69
N ASP A 55 -10.74 -3.25 -2.98
CA ASP A 55 -9.71 -3.30 -1.94
C ASP A 55 -9.43 -1.92 -1.33
N VAL A 56 -9.30 -0.88 -2.14
CA VAL A 56 -9.09 0.50 -1.67
C VAL A 56 -10.30 1.03 -0.92
N HIS A 57 -11.52 0.77 -1.42
CA HIS A 57 -12.74 1.19 -0.73
C HIS A 57 -12.82 0.58 0.67
N ARG A 58 -12.53 -0.73 0.81
CA ARG A 58 -12.46 -1.39 2.12
C ARG A 58 -11.38 -0.78 3.01
N THR A 59 -10.20 -0.52 2.47
CA THR A 59 -9.11 0.14 3.21
C THR A 59 -9.54 1.50 3.75
N LEU A 60 -10.25 2.29 2.92
CA LEU A 60 -10.77 3.61 3.32
C LEU A 60 -11.74 3.51 4.51
N VAL A 61 -12.69 2.58 4.45
CA VAL A 61 -13.76 2.49 5.48
C VAL A 61 -13.35 1.71 6.73
N TYR A 62 -12.51 0.69 6.62
CA TYR A 62 -12.12 -0.17 7.73
C TYR A 62 -10.75 0.15 8.32
N GLY A 63 -9.92 0.89 7.59
CA GLY A 63 -8.50 1.07 7.87
C GLY A 63 -7.68 -0.14 7.43
N GLY A 64 -6.36 -0.01 7.57
CA GLY A 64 -5.38 -1.02 7.15
C GLY A 64 -4.60 -0.54 5.95
N ILE A 65 -4.05 -1.49 5.20
CA ILE A 65 -3.13 -1.18 4.10
C ILE A 65 -3.42 -2.01 2.85
N PHE A 66 -3.36 -1.36 1.70
CA PHE A 66 -3.34 -1.99 0.38
C PHE A 66 -1.94 -1.84 -0.23
N LEU A 67 -1.38 -2.93 -0.75
CA LEU A 67 -0.07 -2.96 -1.37
C LEU A 67 -0.13 -3.58 -2.77
N TYR A 68 0.36 -2.82 -3.74
CA TYR A 68 0.74 -3.28 -5.07
C TYR A 68 2.18 -2.80 -5.36
N PRO A 69 3.18 -3.37 -4.64
CA PRO A 69 4.56 -2.91 -4.71
C PRO A 69 5.22 -3.28 -6.04
N ALA A 70 6.42 -2.74 -6.26
CA ALA A 70 7.33 -3.29 -7.27
C ALA A 70 7.67 -4.75 -6.92
N ASN A 71 7.98 -5.54 -7.94
CA ASN A 71 8.54 -6.87 -7.75
C ASN A 71 9.54 -7.17 -8.87
N VAL A 72 10.28 -8.26 -8.77
CA VAL A 72 11.32 -8.63 -9.74
C VAL A 72 10.80 -8.70 -11.19
N LYS A 73 9.55 -9.13 -11.41
CA LYS A 73 8.93 -9.21 -12.75
C LYS A 73 8.31 -7.90 -13.21
N SER A 74 8.06 -6.96 -12.32
CA SER A 74 7.41 -5.68 -12.60
C SER A 74 8.05 -4.59 -11.73
N PRO A 75 9.27 -4.15 -12.08
CA PRO A 75 10.02 -3.18 -11.27
C PRO A 75 9.33 -1.82 -11.13
N LYS A 76 8.48 -1.47 -12.10
CA LYS A 76 7.63 -0.27 -12.08
C LYS A 76 6.21 -0.53 -11.55
N GLY A 77 5.97 -1.67 -10.90
CA GLY A 77 4.62 -2.09 -10.51
C GLY A 77 3.73 -2.43 -11.72
N LYS A 78 2.42 -2.58 -11.48
CA LYS A 78 1.44 -2.95 -12.51
C LYS A 78 0.40 -1.87 -12.79
N LEU A 79 0.04 -1.09 -11.77
CA LEU A 79 -1.03 -0.10 -11.82
C LEU A 79 -0.55 1.19 -12.47
N ARG A 80 -1.41 1.87 -13.23
CA ARG A 80 -1.07 3.07 -13.98
C ARG A 80 -1.25 4.31 -13.12
N LEU A 81 -0.26 5.20 -13.22
CA LEU A 81 -0.18 6.40 -12.42
C LEU A 81 -1.42 7.28 -12.58
N LEU A 82 -1.77 7.65 -13.82
CA LEU A 82 -2.77 8.69 -14.07
C LEU A 82 -4.20 8.31 -13.68
N TYR A 83 -4.61 7.07 -13.92
CA TYR A 83 -6.03 6.67 -13.82
C TYR A 83 -6.28 5.49 -12.89
N GLU A 84 -5.26 4.97 -12.20
CA GLU A 84 -5.41 4.00 -11.11
C GLU A 84 -4.82 4.56 -9.82
N CYS A 85 -3.52 4.90 -9.82
CA CYS A 85 -2.81 5.31 -8.62
C CYS A 85 -3.18 6.71 -8.13
N ASN A 86 -3.12 7.73 -8.99
CA ASN A 86 -3.40 9.12 -8.63
C ASN A 86 -4.81 9.33 -8.07
N PRO A 87 -5.90 8.82 -8.69
CA PRO A 87 -7.24 8.99 -8.13
C PRO A 87 -7.37 8.35 -6.74
N MET A 88 -6.81 7.16 -6.54
CA MET A 88 -6.90 6.46 -5.26
C MET A 88 -6.02 7.09 -4.18
N ALA A 89 -4.84 7.61 -4.56
CA ALA A 89 -3.95 8.37 -3.69
C ALA A 89 -4.55 9.71 -3.27
N PHE A 90 -5.30 10.37 -4.16
CA PHE A 90 -6.02 11.60 -3.81
C PHE A 90 -7.11 11.32 -2.77
N ILE A 91 -7.97 10.31 -2.99
CA ILE A 91 -9.06 9.95 -2.05
C ILE A 91 -8.49 9.54 -0.68
N MET A 92 -7.65 8.50 -0.66
CA MET A 92 -6.36 8.53 0.03
C MET A 92 -6.12 9.58 1.13
N GLU A 93 -5.43 10.63 0.69
CA GLU A 93 -4.95 11.74 1.49
C GLU A 93 -6.06 12.68 1.97
N GLN A 94 -7.13 12.89 1.17
CA GLN A 94 -8.27 13.70 1.61
C GLN A 94 -8.97 13.09 2.83
N ALA A 95 -8.93 11.76 2.96
CA ALA A 95 -9.42 11.04 4.13
C ALA A 95 -8.43 10.99 5.31
N GLY A 96 -7.26 11.61 5.20
CA GLY A 96 -6.20 11.59 6.22
C GLY A 96 -5.32 10.33 6.18
N GLY A 97 -5.37 9.58 5.08
CA GLY A 97 -4.48 8.45 4.84
C GLY A 97 -3.19 8.86 4.14
N MET A 98 -2.41 7.86 3.73
CA MET A 98 -1.17 8.06 2.97
C MET A 98 -1.16 7.18 1.71
N ALA A 99 -0.45 7.64 0.68
CA ALA A 99 -0.16 6.87 -0.53
C ALA A 99 1.30 7.07 -0.96
N THR A 100 2.02 5.98 -1.18
CA THR A 100 3.45 6.00 -1.51
C THR A 100 3.84 4.92 -2.52
N THR A 101 4.94 5.14 -3.23
CA THR A 101 5.63 4.11 -4.01
C THR A 101 6.56 3.22 -3.16
N GLY A 102 6.67 3.50 -1.86
CA GLY A 102 7.73 2.99 -0.97
C GLY A 102 8.95 3.91 -0.92
N THR A 103 9.01 4.93 -1.79
CA THR A 103 10.16 5.83 -1.92
C THR A 103 9.78 7.31 -1.95
N MET A 104 8.61 7.63 -2.51
CA MET A 104 8.06 8.97 -2.61
C MET A 104 6.54 8.93 -2.49
N ASN A 105 5.91 10.08 -2.29
CA ASN A 105 4.45 10.19 -2.37
C ASN A 105 4.01 9.95 -3.83
N VAL A 106 2.89 9.25 -4.03
CA VAL A 106 2.32 8.98 -5.36
C VAL A 106 1.94 10.28 -6.08
N LEU A 107 1.34 11.25 -5.39
CA LEU A 107 0.86 12.49 -5.99
C LEU A 107 1.98 13.47 -6.37
N ASP A 108 3.19 13.27 -5.84
CA ASP A 108 4.37 14.08 -6.18
C ASP A 108 5.05 13.62 -7.48
N ILE A 109 4.63 12.49 -8.07
CA ILE A 109 5.25 11.95 -9.27
C ILE A 109 4.85 12.79 -10.48
N LYS A 110 5.84 13.38 -11.15
CA LYS A 110 5.64 14.00 -12.47
C LYS A 110 5.63 12.91 -13.56
N PRO A 111 4.49 12.65 -14.21
CA PRO A 111 4.37 11.58 -15.18
C PRO A 111 5.22 11.87 -16.43
N THR A 112 5.86 10.83 -16.96
CA THR A 112 6.60 10.84 -18.23
C THR A 112 5.80 10.23 -19.38
N SER A 113 4.72 9.50 -19.07
CA SER A 113 3.82 8.87 -20.04
C SER A 113 2.41 8.72 -19.47
N ILE A 114 1.40 8.75 -20.34
CA ILE A 114 -0.01 8.56 -19.95
C ILE A 114 -0.32 7.14 -19.42
N HIS A 115 0.50 6.16 -19.79
CA HIS A 115 0.38 4.77 -19.34
C HIS A 115 1.50 4.35 -18.39
N GLU A 116 2.21 5.32 -17.81
CA GLU A 116 3.26 5.05 -16.83
C GLU A 116 2.72 4.22 -15.67
N ARG A 117 3.48 3.19 -15.29
CA ARG A 117 3.17 2.34 -14.15
C ARG A 117 4.02 2.76 -12.97
N VAL A 118 3.44 2.69 -11.78
CA VAL A 118 4.16 2.91 -10.53
C VAL A 118 3.78 1.84 -9.49
N PRO A 119 4.69 1.48 -8.58
CA PRO A 119 4.33 0.82 -7.33
C PRO A 119 3.37 1.71 -6.54
N VAL A 120 2.43 1.10 -5.82
CA VAL A 120 1.54 1.85 -4.93
C VAL A 120 1.27 1.07 -3.65
N VAL A 121 1.41 1.77 -2.54
CA VAL A 121 1.03 1.33 -1.20
C VAL A 121 0.25 2.46 -0.57
N LEU A 122 -0.96 2.18 -0.07
CA LEU A 122 -1.84 3.20 0.48
C LEU A 122 -2.70 2.68 1.62
N GLY A 123 -3.15 3.59 2.48
CA GLY A 123 -4.09 3.28 3.55
C GLY A 123 -3.84 4.08 4.82
N SER A 124 -4.07 3.42 5.96
CA SER A 124 -3.89 3.96 7.29
C SER A 124 -2.46 4.48 7.48
N PRO A 125 -2.28 5.73 7.95
CA PRO A 125 -0.98 6.39 7.98
C PRO A 125 0.06 5.63 8.82
N ASP A 126 -0.31 5.05 9.95
CA ASP A 126 0.63 4.31 10.80
C ASP A 126 1.11 3.02 10.11
N ASP A 127 0.21 2.33 9.40
CA ASP A 127 0.55 1.11 8.65
C ASP A 127 1.46 1.42 7.44
N VAL A 128 1.18 2.51 6.73
CA VAL A 128 2.01 2.97 5.59
C VAL A 128 3.37 3.47 6.07
N GLN A 129 3.41 4.16 7.21
CA GLN A 129 4.66 4.67 7.80
C GLN A 129 5.56 3.53 8.29
N GLU A 130 4.98 2.47 8.86
CA GLU A 130 5.69 1.24 9.21
C GLU A 130 6.30 0.60 7.95
N TYR A 131 5.52 0.44 6.86
CA TYR A 131 6.05 -0.07 5.60
C TYR A 131 7.21 0.78 5.06
N LEU A 132 7.06 2.11 5.06
CA LEU A 132 8.12 3.04 4.62
C LEU A 132 9.40 2.93 5.45
N SER A 133 9.29 2.67 6.75
CA SER A 133 10.46 2.47 7.62
C SER A 133 11.25 1.24 7.20
N ILE A 134 10.56 0.17 6.80
CA ILE A 134 11.16 -1.07 6.31
C ILE A 134 11.78 -0.85 4.92
N CYS A 135 11.09 -0.15 4.02
CA CYS A 135 11.68 0.23 2.72
C CYS A 135 12.99 1.01 2.90
N LYS A 136 13.03 1.97 3.85
CA LYS A 136 14.25 2.73 4.17
C LYS A 136 15.38 1.85 4.72
N LYS A 137 15.04 0.86 5.56
CA LYS A 137 16.02 -0.10 6.12
C LYS A 137 16.70 -0.92 5.01
N HIS A 138 15.95 -1.39 4.01
CA HIS A 138 16.46 -2.23 2.91
C HIS A 138 17.09 -1.47 1.75
N LYS A 139 17.05 -0.13 1.76
CA LYS A 139 17.69 0.71 0.75
C LYS A 139 19.14 1.08 1.06
N LYS A 140 19.64 0.70 2.23
CA LYS A 140 21.03 0.92 2.64
C LYS A 140 21.96 -0.10 2.02
#